data_AF-A0A928X252-F1
#
_entry.id   AF-A0A928X252-F1
#
_cell.length_a   1.000
_cell.length_b   1.000
_cell.length_c   1.000
_cell.angle_alpha   90.00
_cell.angle_beta   90.00
_cell.angle_gamma   90.00
#
_symmetry.space_group_name_H-M   'P 1'
#
loop_
_entity.id
_entity.type
_entity.pdbx_description
1 polymer ?
#
loop_
_entity_poly.entity_id
_entity_poly.type
_entity_poly.pdbx_seq_one_letter_code
_entity_poly.pdbx_strand_id
1 'polypeptide(L)'
;MARRLWLFGLGAVAMVGLPYQAEANLSSESAAVSDTPAIAQETPRIVRQQQFEEYRQVIEKTQSMIHDQSSQTLADRWGLDILDVTWEDTGRYDNSAVGPNISDMTIQVQQQDPDTGEYSLHLMPVIRYPNFADITGDVPIDQLYVLTGNEQGDDLQRVSLKDVLGDLRSYLSEPDSWQGSEKSLLADRDSHVLVSAQAAFLPIPQGDEAMFNPVLFNYQSYSGDPAVLTLLVTREGTSATIIDNQRDGFDAGRTWGQRLFFNQAGERASLTGQRLSDFQVGSSPSTPSTDSSDATTEDDAGLNMVMLIQVPLKQKQPFVSDAPYAAAVMEAADAEFSPLERSNVEAAVIGHGEVEGPFTEIDNLEIERDPDFPIRVTVQFYKATSNGVVSAEDMGEIHAQIQQVYNDADYVGSLVLDGRQDRPTEYDGDHTEPDDWWERFWEHSRNRLDLSEEEARDLWERLRGE
;
A
#
# COMPACT_ATOMS: atom_id res chain seq x y z
N MET A 1 52.62 9.02 -25.96
CA MET A 1 52.04 7.87 -25.23
C MET A 1 52.13 8.13 -23.73
N ALA A 2 51.19 8.89 -23.18
CA ALA A 2 51.10 9.18 -21.76
C ALA A 2 49.69 8.80 -21.29
N ARG A 3 49.60 7.80 -20.41
CA ARG A 3 48.36 7.33 -19.78
C ARG A 3 47.90 8.39 -18.78
N ARG A 4 46.68 8.89 -18.94
CA ARG A 4 45.96 9.68 -17.91
C ARG A 4 45.05 8.73 -17.15
N LEU A 5 45.34 8.51 -15.87
CA LEU A 5 44.36 8.06 -14.89
C LEU A 5 43.40 9.21 -14.61
N TRP A 6 42.10 8.96 -14.66
CA TRP A 6 41.09 9.78 -14.02
C TRP A 6 40.51 8.98 -12.86
N LEU A 7 40.76 9.47 -11.64
CA LEU A 7 39.92 9.19 -10.49
C LEU A 7 38.72 10.13 -10.58
N PHE A 8 37.50 9.60 -10.48
CA PHE A 8 36.32 10.38 -10.08
C PHE A 8 35.78 9.75 -8.80
N GLY A 9 35.69 10.59 -7.77
CA GLY A 9 35.21 10.25 -6.44
C GLY A 9 33.70 10.23 -6.37
N LEU A 10 33.22 9.39 -5.45
CA LEU A 10 31.85 9.33 -4.96
C LEU A 10 31.41 10.68 -4.40
N GLY A 11 30.28 11.18 -4.87
CA GLY A 11 29.57 12.33 -4.29
C GLY A 11 28.42 11.82 -3.42
N ALA A 12 28.55 12.02 -2.11
CA ALA A 12 27.44 11.93 -1.16
C ALA A 12 26.56 13.18 -1.30
N VAL A 13 25.25 12.99 -1.42
CA VAL A 13 24.28 14.09 -1.40
C VAL A 13 24.00 14.45 0.06
N ALA A 14 24.44 15.65 0.45
CA ALA A 14 24.15 16.27 1.74
C ALA A 14 23.08 17.34 1.53
N MET A 15 21.88 17.13 2.06
CA MET A 15 20.82 18.14 2.14
C MET A 15 21.04 18.99 3.39
N VAL A 16 21.35 20.27 3.19
CA VAL A 16 21.62 21.26 4.22
C VAL A 16 20.31 21.90 4.68
N GLY A 17 19.99 21.74 5.95
CA GLY A 17 18.88 22.44 6.61
C GLY A 17 19.22 23.89 6.99
N LEU A 18 18.20 24.74 6.99
CA LEU A 18 18.16 25.98 7.75
C LEU A 18 16.92 25.98 8.66
N PRO A 19 17.02 26.45 9.91
CA PRO A 19 15.92 26.38 10.87
C PRO A 19 14.92 27.52 10.62
N TYR A 20 13.63 27.19 10.56
CA TYR A 20 12.56 28.18 10.66
C TYR A 20 12.11 28.28 12.13
N GLN A 21 12.50 29.38 12.78
CA GLN A 21 11.83 29.85 13.99
C GLN A 21 10.67 30.75 13.57
N ALA A 22 9.46 30.44 14.03
CA ALA A 22 8.39 31.42 14.12
C ALA A 22 7.51 31.12 15.34
N GLU A 23 7.88 31.72 16.47
CA GLU A 23 6.91 32.04 17.54
C GLU A 23 6.02 33.19 17.06
N ALA A 24 4.70 33.04 17.13
CA ALA A 24 3.78 34.17 17.23
C ALA A 24 2.48 33.76 17.94
N ASN A 25 2.43 34.02 19.25
CA ASN A 25 1.22 34.21 20.03
C ASN A 25 0.32 35.27 19.38
N LEU A 26 -0.96 34.96 19.12
CA LEU A 26 -2.04 35.96 19.15
C LEU A 26 -3.36 35.32 19.60
N SER A 27 -3.62 35.45 20.90
CA SER A 27 -4.96 35.49 21.48
C SER A 27 -5.76 36.64 20.85
N SER A 28 -6.97 36.37 20.34
CA SER A 28 -7.97 37.42 20.17
C SER A 28 -9.36 36.90 20.53
N GLU A 29 -10.03 37.71 21.35
CA GLU A 29 -11.32 37.45 21.96
C GLU A 29 -12.48 37.45 20.94
N SER A 30 -13.37 36.49 21.16
CA SER A 30 -14.83 36.52 20.95
C SER A 30 -15.44 37.83 20.42
N ALA A 31 -15.89 37.80 19.16
CA ALA A 31 -16.97 38.65 18.67
C ALA A 31 -18.14 37.77 18.25
N ALA A 32 -19.25 37.86 18.98
CA ALA A 32 -20.48 37.11 18.74
C ALA A 32 -21.08 37.42 17.36
N VAL A 33 -21.16 36.41 16.50
CA VAL A 33 -21.94 36.43 15.27
C VAL A 33 -23.24 35.65 15.52
N SER A 34 -24.34 36.29 15.17
CA SER A 34 -25.72 35.81 15.32
C SER A 34 -25.94 34.49 14.57
N ASP A 35 -26.12 33.39 15.30
CA ASP A 35 -26.55 32.09 14.78
C ASP A 35 -27.97 32.19 14.20
N THR A 36 -28.05 32.27 12.88
CA THR A 36 -29.22 31.80 12.14
C THR A 36 -28.78 30.53 11.42
N PRO A 37 -29.36 29.35 11.69
CA PRO A 37 -28.95 28.14 11.00
C PRO A 37 -29.32 28.28 9.54
N ALA A 38 -28.31 28.46 8.69
CA ALA A 38 -28.45 28.27 7.26
C ALA A 38 -28.80 26.80 7.05
N ILE A 39 -30.05 26.53 6.67
CA ILE A 39 -30.46 25.21 6.21
C ILE A 39 -29.61 24.93 4.96
N ALA A 40 -28.59 24.08 5.09
CA ALA A 40 -27.85 23.56 3.95
C ALA A 40 -28.88 22.92 3.02
N GLN A 41 -29.04 23.48 1.82
CA GLN A 41 -29.92 22.89 0.82
C GLN A 41 -29.26 21.59 0.36
N GLU A 42 -29.86 20.45 0.72
CA GLU A 42 -29.42 19.15 0.23
C GLU A 42 -29.37 19.15 -1.31
N THR A 43 -28.26 18.65 -1.86
CA THR A 43 -28.06 18.52 -3.31
C THR A 43 -29.24 17.75 -3.92
N PRO A 44 -29.88 18.29 -4.99
CA PRO A 44 -31.02 17.63 -5.61
C PRO A 44 -30.69 16.18 -6.01
N ARG A 45 -31.62 15.25 -5.77
CA ARG A 45 -31.44 13.82 -6.04
C ARG A 45 -30.91 13.51 -7.44
N ILE A 46 -31.40 14.21 -8.47
CA ILE A 46 -30.96 14.05 -9.86
C ILE A 46 -29.47 14.37 -10.02
N VAL A 47 -28.99 15.41 -9.33
CA VAL A 47 -27.57 15.81 -9.37
C VAL A 47 -26.72 14.76 -8.67
N ARG A 48 -27.14 14.26 -7.50
CA ARG A 48 -26.44 13.19 -6.79
C ARG A 48 -26.33 11.90 -7.60
N GLN A 49 -27.41 11.49 -8.25
CA GLN A 49 -27.44 10.33 -9.15
C GLN A 49 -26.53 10.51 -10.37
N GLN A 50 -26.53 11.70 -10.97
CA GLN A 50 -25.61 11.99 -12.08
C GLN A 50 -24.14 11.92 -11.65
N GLN A 51 -23.79 12.51 -10.50
CA GLN A 51 -22.43 12.45 -9.95
C GLN A 51 -22.00 11.01 -9.65
N PHE A 52 -22.88 10.21 -9.07
CA PHE A 52 -22.65 8.79 -8.83
C PHE A 52 -22.35 8.04 -10.14
N GLU A 53 -23.16 8.22 -11.18
CA GLU A 53 -22.96 7.57 -12.48
C GLU A 53 -21.69 8.04 -13.21
N GLU A 54 -21.36 9.32 -13.12
CA GLU A 54 -20.11 9.87 -13.68
C GLU A 54 -18.89 9.27 -12.98
N TYR A 55 -18.92 9.17 -11.65
CA TYR A 55 -17.83 8.56 -10.90
C TYR A 55 -17.71 7.06 -11.18
N ARG A 56 -18.84 6.35 -11.29
CA ARG A 56 -18.90 4.91 -11.63
C ARG A 56 -18.19 4.63 -12.95
N GLN A 57 -18.41 5.47 -13.97
CA GLN A 57 -17.72 5.34 -15.26
C GLN A 57 -16.20 5.54 -15.15
N VAL A 58 -15.74 6.44 -14.29
CA VAL A 58 -14.31 6.67 -14.06
C VAL A 58 -13.67 5.46 -13.39
N ILE A 59 -14.35 4.86 -12.40
CA ILE A 59 -13.94 3.62 -11.76
C ILE A 59 -13.83 2.50 -12.80
N GLU A 60 -14.89 2.25 -13.56
CA GLU A 60 -14.93 1.18 -14.58
C GLU A 60 -13.82 1.32 -15.62
N LYS A 61 -13.59 2.54 -16.13
CA LYS A 61 -12.49 2.81 -17.05
C LYS A 61 -11.13 2.52 -16.43
N THR A 62 -10.92 2.93 -15.18
CA THR A 62 -9.66 2.68 -14.46
C THR A 62 -9.47 1.18 -14.24
N GLN A 63 -10.48 0.45 -13.75
CA GLN A 63 -10.39 -1.01 -13.56
C GLN A 63 -10.09 -1.75 -14.87
N SER A 64 -10.67 -1.31 -15.99
CA SER A 64 -10.49 -1.96 -17.29
C SER A 64 -9.03 -2.00 -17.79
N MET A 65 -8.13 -1.21 -17.20
CA MET A 65 -6.70 -1.21 -17.52
C MET A 65 -6.05 -2.58 -17.40
N ILE A 66 -6.53 -3.44 -16.50
CA ILE A 66 -5.98 -4.81 -16.33
C ILE A 66 -6.28 -5.71 -17.54
N HIS A 67 -7.26 -5.37 -18.37
CA HIS A 67 -7.60 -6.10 -19.59
C HIS A 67 -7.38 -5.28 -20.88
N ASP A 68 -6.98 -4.01 -20.76
CA ASP A 68 -6.72 -3.17 -21.92
C ASP A 68 -5.42 -3.59 -22.63
N GLN A 69 -5.56 -4.15 -23.83
CA GLN A 69 -4.43 -4.64 -24.61
C GLN A 69 -3.36 -3.57 -24.87
N SER A 70 -3.76 -2.31 -25.02
CA SER A 70 -2.81 -1.22 -25.28
C SER A 70 -1.94 -0.95 -24.04
N SER A 71 -2.57 -0.86 -22.87
CA SER A 71 -1.93 -0.69 -21.58
C SER A 71 -1.00 -1.86 -21.26
N GLN A 72 -1.48 -3.10 -21.43
CA GLN A 72 -0.68 -4.31 -21.25
C GLN A 72 0.55 -4.34 -22.18
N THR A 73 0.37 -3.98 -23.46
CA THR A 73 1.49 -3.91 -24.42
C THR A 73 2.52 -2.82 -24.08
N LEU A 74 2.10 -1.73 -23.42
CA LEU A 74 3.02 -0.69 -22.97
C LEU A 74 3.80 -1.12 -21.73
N ALA A 75 3.16 -1.80 -20.78
CA ALA A 75 3.80 -2.35 -19.59
C ALA A 75 4.82 -3.45 -19.94
N ASP A 76 4.44 -4.38 -20.83
CA ASP A 76 5.29 -5.50 -21.26
C ASP A 76 6.62 -5.04 -21.89
N ARG A 77 6.64 -3.87 -22.56
CA ARG A 77 7.89 -3.30 -23.13
C ARG A 77 8.96 -3.01 -22.07
N TRP A 78 8.56 -2.85 -20.81
CA TRP A 78 9.42 -2.65 -19.67
C TRP A 78 9.55 -3.89 -18.77
N GLY A 79 8.93 -5.01 -19.17
CA GLY A 79 8.83 -6.23 -18.36
C GLY A 79 7.95 -6.05 -17.12
N LEU A 80 6.97 -5.14 -17.18
CA LEU A 80 6.00 -4.88 -16.12
C LEU A 80 4.64 -5.48 -16.50
N ASP A 81 3.88 -5.87 -15.48
CA ASP A 81 2.49 -6.32 -15.58
C ASP A 81 1.55 -5.27 -14.99
N ILE A 82 0.29 -5.26 -15.46
CA ILE A 82 -0.81 -4.54 -14.82
C ILE A 82 -1.75 -5.57 -14.18
N LEU A 83 -1.89 -5.50 -12.86
CA LEU A 83 -2.57 -6.49 -12.02
C LEU A 83 -3.55 -5.80 -11.06
N ASP A 84 -4.55 -6.51 -10.57
CA ASP A 84 -5.47 -6.06 -9.50
C ASP A 84 -5.08 -6.62 -8.12
N VAL A 85 -4.15 -7.59 -8.09
CA VAL A 85 -3.68 -8.30 -6.91
C VAL A 85 -2.17 -8.48 -7.00
N THR A 86 -1.45 -8.05 -5.98
CA THR A 86 0.01 -8.15 -5.93
C THR A 86 0.46 -9.07 -4.80
N TRP A 87 1.57 -9.79 -5.04
CA TRP A 87 2.14 -10.70 -4.04
C TRP A 87 3.27 -9.98 -3.30
N GLU A 88 3.10 -9.83 -1.98
CA GLU A 88 4.02 -9.13 -1.10
C GLU A 88 4.61 -10.08 -0.06
N ASP A 89 5.30 -11.11 -0.54
CA ASP A 89 5.73 -12.23 0.30
C ASP A 89 7.05 -11.95 1.02
N THR A 90 7.20 -12.49 2.22
CA THR A 90 8.49 -12.47 2.94
C THR A 90 9.20 -13.83 2.90
N GLY A 91 8.45 -14.90 2.62
CA GLY A 91 9.01 -16.22 2.37
C GLY A 91 8.20 -17.00 1.35
N ARG A 92 8.83 -17.33 0.21
CA ARG A 92 8.29 -18.20 -0.84
C ARG A 92 9.21 -19.39 -1.07
N TYR A 93 8.66 -20.55 -1.40
CA TYR A 93 9.50 -21.68 -1.81
C TYR A 93 10.13 -21.41 -3.19
N ASP A 94 11.31 -21.98 -3.42
CA ASP A 94 12.03 -21.84 -4.68
C ASP A 94 11.16 -22.33 -5.84
N ASN A 95 11.03 -21.50 -6.89
CA ASN A 95 10.19 -21.79 -8.07
C ASN A 95 8.71 -22.11 -7.77
N SER A 96 8.19 -21.64 -6.64
CA SER A 96 6.78 -21.81 -6.25
C SER A 96 6.03 -20.47 -6.26
N ALA A 97 4.70 -20.53 -6.21
CA ALA A 97 3.82 -19.40 -5.95
C ALA A 97 3.42 -19.29 -4.46
N VAL A 98 3.82 -20.26 -3.63
CA VAL A 98 3.39 -20.37 -2.24
C VAL A 98 4.58 -20.46 -1.28
N GLY A 99 4.31 -20.25 0.00
CA GLY A 99 5.36 -20.19 1.00
C GLY A 99 4.85 -20.08 2.44
N PRO A 100 5.77 -20.01 3.39
CA PRO A 100 5.48 -19.97 4.82
C PRO A 100 5.08 -18.58 5.35
N ASN A 101 5.29 -17.49 4.61
CA ASN A 101 4.83 -16.15 4.98
C ASN A 101 4.53 -15.33 3.72
N ILE A 102 3.29 -15.45 3.24
CA ILE A 102 2.84 -14.90 1.96
C ILE A 102 1.60 -14.01 2.13
N SER A 103 1.54 -12.96 1.33
CA SER A 103 0.50 -11.93 1.45
C SER A 103 0.02 -11.45 0.08
N ASP A 104 -1.29 -11.41 -0.11
CA ASP A 104 -1.91 -10.68 -1.21
C ASP A 104 -2.18 -9.24 -0.79
N MET A 105 -1.84 -8.30 -1.65
CA MET A 105 -2.16 -6.89 -1.49
C MET A 105 -3.04 -6.41 -2.64
N THR A 106 -4.06 -5.62 -2.31
CA THR A 106 -4.93 -4.93 -3.27
C THR A 106 -5.13 -3.48 -2.86
N ILE A 107 -5.51 -2.62 -3.81
CA ILE A 107 -5.96 -1.25 -3.54
C ILE A 107 -7.45 -1.20 -3.83
N GLN A 108 -8.25 -0.77 -2.86
CA GLN A 108 -9.71 -0.84 -2.96
C GLN A 108 -10.35 0.54 -2.82
N VAL A 109 -11.28 0.85 -3.72
CA VAL A 109 -12.12 2.04 -3.71
C VAL A 109 -13.57 1.63 -3.43
N GLN A 110 -14.24 2.38 -2.55
CA GLN A 110 -15.66 2.22 -2.29
C GLN A 110 -16.48 3.26 -3.07
N GLN A 111 -17.65 2.84 -3.54
CA GLN A 111 -18.64 3.75 -4.09
C GLN A 111 -19.99 3.52 -3.40
N GLN A 112 -20.57 4.55 -2.79
CA GLN A 112 -21.90 4.47 -2.17
C GLN A 112 -23.00 4.90 -3.14
N ASP A 113 -24.02 4.07 -3.31
CA ASP A 113 -25.24 4.45 -4.03
C ASP A 113 -26.04 5.48 -3.20
N PRO A 114 -26.29 6.69 -3.72
CA PRO A 114 -26.93 7.77 -2.97
C PRO A 114 -28.43 7.55 -2.69
N ASP A 115 -29.08 6.59 -3.35
CA ASP A 115 -30.49 6.24 -3.17
C ASP A 115 -30.68 5.04 -2.23
N THR A 116 -29.83 4.01 -2.33
CA THR A 116 -29.94 2.81 -1.49
C THR A 116 -29.06 2.87 -0.24
N GLY A 117 -27.96 3.63 -0.29
CA GLY A 117 -26.91 3.65 0.74
C GLY A 117 -25.98 2.44 0.70
N GLU A 118 -26.16 1.54 -0.26
CA GLU A 118 -25.32 0.35 -0.43
C GLU A 118 -23.95 0.73 -1.01
N TYR A 119 -22.91 0.00 -0.61
CA TYR A 119 -21.55 0.20 -1.09
C TYR A 119 -21.17 -0.84 -2.14
N SER A 120 -20.52 -0.39 -3.21
CA SER A 120 -19.82 -1.20 -4.20
C SER A 120 -18.32 -1.12 -4.00
N LEU A 121 -17.63 -2.21 -4.30
CA LEU A 121 -16.21 -2.40 -4.08
C LEU A 121 -15.46 -2.61 -5.38
N HIS A 122 -14.32 -1.92 -5.54
CA HIS A 122 -13.57 -1.92 -6.78
C HIS A 122 -12.07 -2.06 -6.52
N LEU A 123 -11.47 -3.13 -7.05
CA LEU A 123 -10.01 -3.32 -7.03
C LEU A 123 -9.34 -2.44 -8.09
N MET A 124 -8.32 -1.70 -7.68
CA MET A 124 -7.61 -0.76 -8.53
C MET A 124 -6.36 -1.38 -9.17
N PRO A 125 -6.05 -1.04 -10.43
CA PRO A 125 -4.88 -1.58 -11.12
C PRO A 125 -3.56 -1.12 -10.50
N VAL A 126 -2.60 -2.04 -10.46
CA VAL A 126 -1.23 -1.85 -10.00
C VAL A 126 -0.26 -2.31 -11.09
N ILE A 127 0.70 -1.45 -11.42
CA ILE A 127 1.84 -1.76 -12.29
C ILE A 127 3.03 -2.18 -11.42
N ARG A 128 3.60 -3.34 -11.73
CA ARG A 128 4.81 -3.85 -11.08
C ARG A 128 5.54 -4.88 -11.95
N TYR A 129 6.72 -5.32 -11.52
CA TYR A 129 7.30 -6.55 -12.06
C TYR A 129 6.41 -7.76 -11.74
N PRO A 130 6.40 -8.81 -12.58
CA PRO A 130 5.52 -9.96 -12.43
C PRO A 130 5.54 -10.56 -11.02
N ASN A 131 4.35 -10.85 -10.48
CA ASN A 131 4.17 -11.41 -9.13
C ASN A 131 5.03 -12.66 -8.88
N PHE A 132 5.15 -13.54 -9.89
CA PHE A 132 5.95 -14.75 -9.75
C PHE A 132 7.45 -14.48 -9.63
N ALA A 133 7.96 -13.50 -10.41
CA ALA A 133 9.36 -13.13 -10.35
C ALA A 133 9.71 -12.40 -9.05
N ASP A 134 8.77 -11.60 -8.51
CA ASP A 134 8.92 -10.80 -7.28
C ASP A 134 10.34 -10.22 -7.12
N ILE A 135 10.68 -9.28 -8.02
CA ILE A 135 11.96 -8.59 -7.99
C ILE A 135 12.02 -7.72 -6.74
N THR A 136 13.04 -7.93 -5.93
CA THR A 136 13.24 -7.25 -4.66
C THR A 136 14.67 -6.72 -4.55
N GLY A 137 14.83 -5.64 -3.80
CA GLY A 137 16.11 -5.08 -3.40
C GLY A 137 16.39 -5.26 -1.91
N ASP A 138 17.65 -5.37 -1.53
CA ASP A 138 18.07 -5.35 -0.12
C ASP A 138 18.58 -3.97 0.25
N VAL A 139 17.82 -3.25 1.07
CA VAL A 139 18.16 -1.88 1.46
C VAL A 139 18.55 -1.87 2.93
N PRO A 140 19.69 -1.27 3.32
CA PRO A 140 20.05 -1.15 4.72
C PRO A 140 18.96 -0.42 5.51
N ILE A 141 18.51 -1.01 6.62
CA ILE A 141 17.35 -0.49 7.39
C ILE A 141 17.56 0.94 7.89
N ASP A 142 18.82 1.32 8.16
CA ASP A 142 19.24 2.66 8.60
C ASP A 142 19.07 3.76 7.52
N GLN A 143 18.79 3.38 6.26
CA GLN A 143 18.51 4.32 5.17
C GLN A 143 17.03 4.69 5.05
N LEU A 144 16.12 3.92 5.67
CA LEU A 144 14.69 4.17 5.62
C LEU A 144 14.26 5.05 6.79
N TYR A 145 13.44 6.05 6.48
CA TYR A 145 12.87 6.97 7.45
C TYR A 145 11.36 7.03 7.30
N VAL A 146 10.68 7.17 8.42
CA VAL A 146 9.23 7.28 8.51
C VAL A 146 8.86 8.53 9.31
N LEU A 147 7.60 8.95 9.20
CA LEU A 147 7.05 10.05 10.00
C LEU A 147 6.23 9.48 11.15
N THR A 148 6.42 10.02 12.34
CA THR A 148 5.73 9.63 13.59
C THR A 148 5.23 10.86 14.31
N GLY A 149 4.35 10.70 15.29
CA GLY A 149 3.65 11.76 16.02
C GLY A 149 2.14 11.75 15.77
N ASN A 150 1.70 11.23 14.62
CA ASN A 150 0.28 11.11 14.28
C ASN A 150 -0.50 10.22 15.25
N GLU A 151 0.15 9.21 15.84
CA GLU A 151 -0.42 8.29 16.83
C GLU A 151 -0.82 8.98 18.15
N GLN A 152 -0.20 10.12 18.48
CA GLN A 152 -0.56 10.95 19.66
C GLN A 152 -1.19 12.30 19.26
N GLY A 153 -1.28 12.61 17.96
CA GLY A 153 -1.69 13.93 17.48
C GLY A 153 -0.64 15.04 17.69
N ASP A 154 0.63 14.65 17.81
CA ASP A 154 1.77 15.54 17.97
C ASP A 154 2.35 15.98 16.61
N ASP A 155 3.26 16.95 16.63
CA ASP A 155 3.99 17.40 15.43
C ASP A 155 4.81 16.25 14.82
N LEU A 156 4.80 16.13 13.49
CA LEU A 156 5.47 15.04 12.79
C LEU A 156 6.99 15.09 12.95
N GLN A 157 7.56 13.95 13.33
CA GLN A 157 9.00 13.76 13.45
C GLN A 157 9.48 12.69 12.49
N ARG A 158 10.58 13.00 11.79
CA ARG A 158 11.29 12.05 10.95
C ARG A 158 12.17 11.15 11.82
N VAL A 159 11.87 9.86 11.82
CA VAL A 159 12.54 8.83 12.63
C VAL A 159 13.03 7.71 11.71
N SER A 160 14.15 7.06 12.02
CA SER A 160 14.59 5.91 11.24
C SER A 160 13.65 4.72 11.44
N LEU A 161 13.44 3.89 10.42
CA LEU A 161 12.63 2.67 10.55
C LEU A 161 13.17 1.74 11.65
N LYS A 162 14.49 1.69 11.79
CA LYS A 162 15.17 0.92 12.84
C LYS A 162 14.82 1.42 14.24
N ASP A 163 14.81 2.74 14.47
CA ASP A 163 14.44 3.29 15.78
C ASP A 163 12.97 3.01 16.11
N VAL A 164 12.08 3.15 15.11
CA VAL A 164 10.66 2.80 15.27
C VAL A 164 10.49 1.33 15.63
N LEU A 165 11.12 0.41 14.90
CA LEU A 165 11.01 -1.02 15.20
C LEU A 165 11.74 -1.41 16.48
N GLY A 166 12.81 -0.71 16.87
CA GLY A 166 13.57 -0.97 18.09
C GLY A 166 12.85 -0.57 19.38
N ASP A 167 11.86 0.31 19.30
CA ASP A 167 11.02 0.74 20.43
C ASP A 167 9.57 1.03 19.98
N LEU A 168 8.98 0.11 19.20
CA LEU A 168 7.66 0.28 18.59
C LEU A 168 6.59 0.69 19.60
N ARG A 169 6.70 0.19 20.84
CA ARG A 169 5.76 0.50 21.93
C ARG A 169 5.63 2.00 22.19
N SER A 170 6.68 2.79 21.97
CA SER A 170 6.66 4.25 22.14
C SER A 170 5.97 5.00 20.99
N TYR A 171 5.67 4.31 19.89
CA TYR A 171 5.03 4.83 18.67
C TYR A 171 3.63 4.25 18.46
N LEU A 172 3.00 3.79 19.55
CA LEU A 172 1.61 3.31 19.57
C LEU A 172 0.72 4.38 20.22
N SER A 173 -0.51 4.52 19.73
CA SER A 173 -1.54 5.33 20.41
C SER A 173 -1.98 4.67 21.73
N GLU A 174 -1.99 3.34 21.77
CA GLU A 174 -2.26 2.54 22.99
C GLU A 174 -1.11 1.58 23.32
N PRO A 175 0.00 2.06 23.94
CA PRO A 175 1.16 1.23 24.27
C PRO A 175 0.88 0.02 25.16
N ASP A 176 -0.16 0.10 25.99
CA ASP A 176 -0.60 -0.99 26.88
C ASP A 176 -1.39 -2.08 26.13
N SER A 177 -1.80 -1.83 24.87
CA SER A 177 -2.41 -2.84 24.00
C SER A 177 -1.40 -3.87 23.50
N TRP A 178 -0.09 -3.60 23.59
CA TRP A 178 0.93 -4.62 23.41
C TRP A 178 1.19 -5.34 24.73
N GLN A 179 0.68 -6.55 24.87
CA GLN A 179 0.91 -7.34 26.08
C GLN A 179 2.36 -7.83 26.17
N GLY A 180 2.80 -8.16 27.38
CA GLY A 180 4.19 -8.54 27.66
C GLY A 180 5.10 -7.34 27.93
N SER A 181 6.41 -7.61 28.07
CA SER A 181 7.42 -6.58 28.35
C SER A 181 8.25 -6.16 27.13
N GLU A 182 8.00 -6.79 25.98
CA GLU A 182 8.72 -6.51 24.75
C GLU A 182 8.43 -5.09 24.25
N LYS A 183 9.45 -4.52 23.60
CA LYS A 183 9.39 -3.17 23.02
C LYS A 183 9.92 -3.13 21.58
N SER A 184 10.72 -4.11 21.21
CA SER A 184 11.41 -4.17 19.92
C SER A 184 10.79 -5.26 19.06
N LEU A 185 10.61 -4.96 17.78
CA LEU A 185 10.39 -5.93 16.71
C LEU A 185 11.61 -6.05 15.78
N LEU A 186 12.81 -5.70 16.26
CA LEU A 186 14.07 -6.02 15.59
C LEU A 186 14.66 -7.34 16.08
N ALA A 187 15.23 -8.09 15.15
CA ALA A 187 16.09 -9.24 15.37
C ALA A 187 17.54 -8.94 14.97
N ASP A 188 18.50 -9.72 15.47
CA ASP A 188 19.94 -9.55 15.16
C ASP A 188 20.27 -9.58 13.66
N ARG A 189 19.41 -10.22 12.85
CA ARG A 189 19.55 -10.31 11.40
C ARG A 189 19.18 -9.04 10.63
N ASP A 190 18.41 -8.12 11.23
CA ASP A 190 17.72 -7.01 10.56
C ASP A 190 18.70 -5.85 10.23
N SER A 191 19.73 -6.17 9.44
CA SER A 191 20.66 -5.20 8.85
C SER A 191 20.08 -4.54 7.60
N HIS A 192 19.24 -5.27 6.87
CA HIS A 192 18.57 -4.85 5.64
C HIS A 192 17.09 -5.21 5.71
N VAL A 193 16.29 -4.53 4.89
CA VAL A 193 14.89 -4.85 4.63
C VAL A 193 14.72 -5.27 3.17
N LEU A 194 13.76 -6.16 2.92
CA LEU A 194 13.40 -6.65 1.59
C LEU A 194 12.47 -5.64 0.93
N VAL A 195 12.90 -4.94 -0.12
CA VAL A 195 12.16 -3.84 -0.73
C VAL A 195 11.62 -4.22 -2.10
N SER A 196 10.34 -3.94 -2.35
CA SER A 196 9.72 -3.96 -3.67
C SER A 196 9.13 -2.59 -4.01
N ALA A 197 8.88 -2.32 -5.28
CA ALA A 197 8.28 -1.07 -5.74
C ALA A 197 7.23 -1.29 -6.83
N GLN A 198 6.15 -0.51 -6.76
CA GLN A 198 4.98 -0.61 -7.63
C GLN A 198 4.22 0.72 -7.75
N ALA A 199 3.29 0.83 -8.70
CA ALA A 199 2.47 2.02 -8.91
C ALA A 199 0.98 1.68 -9.09
N ALA A 200 0.08 2.31 -8.35
CA ALA A 200 -1.36 2.05 -8.34
C ALA A 200 -2.11 3.21 -8.99
N PHE A 201 -3.18 2.92 -9.73
CA PHE A 201 -4.04 3.94 -10.31
C PHE A 201 -5.27 4.18 -9.46
N LEU A 202 -5.54 5.44 -9.15
CA LEU A 202 -6.74 5.88 -8.46
C LEU A 202 -7.70 6.55 -9.46
N PRO A 203 -9.00 6.24 -9.39
CA PRO A 203 -10.03 6.84 -10.23
C PRO A 203 -10.37 8.21 -9.65
N ILE A 204 -9.67 9.27 -10.07
CA ILE A 204 -9.84 10.62 -9.53
C ILE A 204 -10.34 11.54 -10.66
N PRO A 205 -11.64 11.90 -10.69
CA PRO A 205 -12.15 12.97 -11.55
C PRO A 205 -11.42 14.31 -11.30
N GLN A 206 -11.44 15.22 -12.27
CA GLN A 206 -10.85 16.55 -12.06
C GLN A 206 -11.63 17.33 -10.99
N GLY A 207 -10.92 17.91 -10.03
CA GLY A 207 -11.50 18.72 -8.97
C GLY A 207 -12.17 17.93 -7.84
N ASP A 208 -11.89 16.63 -7.75
CA ASP A 208 -12.46 15.71 -6.77
C ASP A 208 -11.36 14.89 -6.06
N GLU A 209 -11.75 14.09 -5.08
CA GLU A 209 -10.87 13.17 -4.35
C GLU A 209 -11.40 11.73 -4.44
N ALA A 210 -10.48 10.76 -4.42
CA ALA A 210 -10.84 9.35 -4.26
C ALA A 210 -10.50 8.89 -2.85
N MET A 211 -11.46 8.27 -2.16
CA MET A 211 -11.23 7.57 -0.90
C MET A 211 -10.88 6.11 -1.20
N PHE A 212 -9.83 5.60 -0.58
CA PHE A 212 -9.35 4.25 -0.83
C PHE A 212 -8.62 3.66 0.39
N ASN A 213 -8.43 2.34 0.38
CA ASN A 213 -7.59 1.65 1.35
C ASN A 213 -6.68 0.65 0.64
N PRO A 214 -5.40 0.55 1.04
CA PRO A 214 -4.64 -0.67 0.88
C PRO A 214 -5.31 -1.78 1.69
N VAL A 215 -5.39 -2.97 1.10
CA VAL A 215 -5.96 -4.16 1.73
C VAL A 215 -4.93 -5.28 1.65
N LEU A 216 -4.61 -5.87 2.79
CA LEU A 216 -3.65 -6.96 2.89
C LEU A 216 -4.36 -8.21 3.40
N PHE A 217 -4.15 -9.34 2.73
CA PHE A 217 -4.53 -10.66 3.20
C PHE A 217 -3.27 -11.50 3.39
N ASN A 218 -2.96 -11.88 4.62
CA ASN A 218 -1.82 -12.75 4.89
C ASN A 218 -2.30 -14.18 5.16
N TYR A 219 -1.81 -15.15 4.39
CA TYR A 219 -2.34 -16.52 4.38
C TYR A 219 -2.13 -17.28 5.70
N GLN A 220 -1.15 -16.86 6.48
CA GLN A 220 -0.85 -17.45 7.78
C GLN A 220 -1.57 -16.74 8.91
N SER A 221 -1.99 -15.49 8.74
CA SER A 221 -2.56 -14.65 9.78
C SER A 221 -4.02 -14.98 10.13
N TYR A 222 -4.37 -14.83 11.41
CA TYR A 222 -5.72 -15.06 11.90
C TYR A 222 -5.96 -14.41 13.27
N SER A 223 -7.24 -14.24 13.63
CA SER A 223 -7.68 -13.68 14.90
C SER A 223 -6.95 -14.30 16.11
N GLY A 224 -6.22 -13.46 16.84
CA GLY A 224 -5.51 -13.81 18.07
C GLY A 224 -4.10 -14.39 17.89
N ASP A 225 -3.65 -14.63 16.66
CA ASP A 225 -2.31 -15.16 16.34
C ASP A 225 -1.84 -14.66 14.95
N PRO A 226 -1.66 -13.33 14.79
CA PRO A 226 -1.23 -12.72 13.54
C PRO A 226 0.17 -13.23 13.15
N ALA A 227 0.40 -13.46 11.86
CA ALA A 227 1.73 -13.79 11.34
C ALA A 227 2.50 -12.53 10.87
N VAL A 228 1.82 -11.39 10.77
CA VAL A 228 2.40 -10.12 10.31
C VAL A 228 1.77 -8.95 11.07
N LEU A 229 2.62 -7.99 11.45
CA LEU A 229 2.23 -6.61 11.74
C LEU A 229 2.58 -5.74 10.54
N THR A 230 1.71 -4.80 10.21
CA THR A 230 1.95 -3.81 9.16
C THR A 230 2.24 -2.43 9.73
N LEU A 231 3.13 -1.68 9.09
CA LEU A 231 3.21 -0.23 9.21
C LEU A 231 2.78 0.40 7.89
N LEU A 232 1.69 1.16 7.91
CA LEU A 232 1.25 1.99 6.80
C LEU A 232 1.89 3.38 6.96
N VAL A 233 2.87 3.70 6.12
CA VAL A 233 3.63 4.95 6.16
C VAL A 233 3.19 5.87 5.04
N THR A 234 2.75 7.07 5.38
CA THR A 234 2.36 8.12 4.43
C THR A 234 3.15 9.41 4.72
N ARG A 235 2.93 10.45 3.90
CA ARG A 235 3.46 11.80 4.20
C ARG A 235 2.88 12.44 5.47
N GLU A 236 1.83 11.86 6.04
CA GLU A 236 1.12 12.40 7.21
C GLU A 236 1.41 11.63 8.49
N GLY A 237 2.17 10.52 8.42
CA GLY A 237 2.51 9.71 9.58
C GLY A 237 2.61 8.22 9.30
N THR A 238 2.66 7.43 10.37
CA THR A 238 2.78 5.97 10.33
C THR A 238 1.72 5.32 11.19
N SER A 239 1.11 4.23 10.70
CA SER A 239 0.02 3.53 11.40
C SER A 239 0.37 2.06 11.54
N ALA A 240 0.38 1.54 12.77
CA ALA A 240 0.72 0.15 13.06
C ALA A 240 -0.53 -0.71 13.23
N THR A 241 -0.62 -1.84 12.52
CA THR A 241 -1.80 -2.72 12.58
C THR A 241 -1.42 -4.17 12.43
N ILE A 242 -1.83 -5.03 13.37
CA ILE A 242 -1.72 -6.48 13.20
C ILE A 242 -2.68 -7.00 12.13
N ILE A 243 -2.30 -8.04 11.41
CA ILE A 243 -3.15 -8.67 10.40
C ILE A 243 -3.85 -9.88 11.01
N ASP A 244 -5.19 -9.91 10.96
CA ASP A 244 -6.00 -11.03 11.39
C ASP A 244 -7.01 -11.53 10.34
N ASN A 245 -7.08 -10.84 9.19
CA ASN A 245 -7.96 -11.11 8.06
C ASN A 245 -9.47 -11.06 8.38
N GLN A 246 -9.88 -10.45 9.50
CA GLN A 246 -11.27 -10.40 9.95
C GLN A 246 -11.74 -8.97 10.21
N ARG A 247 -10.89 -8.15 10.84
CA ARG A 247 -11.27 -6.79 11.23
C ARG A 247 -11.39 -5.88 10.02
N ASP A 248 -12.17 -4.83 10.22
CA ASP A 248 -12.29 -3.70 9.30
C ASP A 248 -12.66 -4.10 7.87
N GLY A 249 -13.47 -5.15 7.74
CA GLY A 249 -14.16 -5.50 6.50
C GLY A 249 -15.08 -4.36 6.02
N PHE A 250 -15.49 -4.41 4.77
CA PHE A 250 -16.32 -3.38 4.16
C PHE A 250 -17.80 -3.55 4.51
N ASP A 251 -18.55 -2.44 4.52
CA ASP A 251 -20.02 -2.49 4.66
C ASP A 251 -20.69 -3.20 3.46
N ALA A 252 -19.98 -3.30 2.34
CA ALA A 252 -20.36 -4.07 1.15
C ALA A 252 -20.36 -5.61 1.35
N GLY A 253 -19.89 -6.12 2.50
CA GLY A 253 -19.88 -7.55 2.86
C GLY A 253 -18.51 -8.09 3.28
N ARG A 254 -18.40 -9.42 3.42
CA ARG A 254 -17.09 -10.07 3.67
C ARG A 254 -16.14 -9.74 2.52
N THR A 255 -14.92 -9.31 2.85
CA THR A 255 -13.87 -8.99 1.87
C THR A 255 -12.68 -9.92 2.02
N TRP A 256 -12.00 -10.19 0.90
CA TRP A 256 -10.71 -10.85 0.93
C TRP A 256 -9.65 -9.85 1.41
N GLY A 257 -9.22 -10.02 2.66
CA GLY A 257 -8.20 -9.17 3.27
C GLY A 257 -8.74 -8.15 4.26
N GLN A 258 -7.79 -7.56 4.98
CA GLN A 258 -8.00 -6.56 6.00
C GLN A 258 -7.64 -5.18 5.45
N ARG A 259 -8.55 -4.22 5.59
CA ARG A 259 -8.27 -2.82 5.25
C ARG A 259 -7.24 -2.23 6.20
N LEU A 260 -6.35 -1.43 5.63
CA LEU A 260 -5.39 -0.63 6.37
C LEU A 260 -5.85 0.83 6.38
N PHE A 261 -5.74 1.44 7.55
CA PHE A 261 -6.18 2.81 7.81
C PHE A 261 -5.02 3.66 8.31
N PHE A 262 -5.18 4.97 8.14
CA PHE A 262 -4.35 5.94 8.81
C PHE A 262 -4.81 6.09 10.27
N ASN A 263 -3.84 6.12 11.20
CA ASN A 263 -4.05 6.39 12.62
C ASN A 263 -3.94 7.90 12.88
N GLN A 264 -5.07 8.53 13.17
CA GLN A 264 -5.17 9.91 13.62
C GLN A 264 -5.48 9.92 15.12
N ALA A 265 -4.42 9.93 15.94
CA ALA A 265 -4.50 10.00 17.40
C ALA A 265 -5.40 8.94 18.05
N GLY A 266 -5.33 7.70 17.56
CA GLY A 266 -6.15 6.57 18.02
C GLY A 266 -7.48 6.40 17.28
N GLU A 267 -7.80 7.27 16.31
CA GLU A 267 -8.95 7.14 15.42
C GLU A 267 -8.50 6.74 14.02
N ARG A 268 -9.27 5.90 13.33
CA ARG A 268 -8.97 5.41 11.99
C ARG A 268 -9.56 6.34 10.93
N ALA A 269 -8.84 6.55 9.84
CA ALA A 269 -9.33 7.25 8.65
C ALA A 269 -8.84 6.55 7.38
N SER A 270 -9.71 6.40 6.38
CA SER A 270 -9.31 5.92 5.06
C SER A 270 -8.37 6.91 4.38
N LEU A 271 -7.55 6.42 3.45
CA LEU A 271 -6.68 7.29 2.68
C LEU A 271 -7.48 8.04 1.62
N THR A 272 -7.01 9.24 1.29
CA THR A 272 -7.52 10.04 0.17
C THR A 272 -6.45 10.25 -0.87
N GLY A 273 -6.88 10.33 -2.13
CA GLY A 273 -6.04 10.69 -3.26
C GLY A 273 -6.62 11.90 -3.98
N GLN A 274 -5.81 12.93 -4.17
CA GLN A 274 -6.14 14.11 -4.95
C GLN A 274 -5.19 14.25 -6.13
N ARG A 275 -5.65 14.75 -7.27
CA ARG A 275 -4.75 15.10 -8.38
C ARG A 275 -3.72 16.14 -7.95
N LEU A 276 -2.47 15.96 -8.35
CA LEU A 276 -1.41 16.94 -8.10
C LEU A 276 -1.79 18.34 -8.64
N SER A 277 -2.38 18.40 -9.83
CA SER A 277 -2.86 19.65 -10.42
C SER A 277 -3.88 20.39 -9.54
N ASP A 278 -4.80 19.68 -8.89
CA ASP A 278 -5.80 20.26 -7.98
C ASP A 278 -5.17 20.69 -6.65
N PHE A 279 -4.25 19.89 -6.10
CA PHE A 279 -3.52 20.19 -4.87
C PHE A 279 -2.67 21.48 -4.99
N GLN A 280 -1.99 21.67 -6.12
CA GLN A 280 -1.16 22.86 -6.37
C GLN A 280 -1.98 24.15 -6.49
N VAL A 281 -3.20 24.06 -7.04
CA VAL A 281 -4.14 25.19 -7.10
C VAL A 281 -4.62 25.58 -5.69
N GLY A 282 -4.90 24.59 -4.83
CA GLY A 282 -5.30 24.83 -3.44
C GLY A 282 -4.18 25.38 -2.55
N SER A 283 -2.92 25.02 -2.84
CA SER A 283 -1.74 25.35 -2.02
C SER A 283 -1.10 26.71 -2.32
N SER A 284 -1.51 27.40 -3.39
CA SER A 284 -0.93 28.69 -3.77
C SER A 284 -1.39 29.84 -2.86
N PRO A 285 -0.52 30.47 -2.05
CA PRO A 285 -0.83 31.74 -1.43
C PRO A 285 -0.87 32.80 -2.53
N SER A 286 -1.82 33.72 -2.46
CA SER A 286 -2.04 34.82 -3.41
C SER A 286 -0.81 35.73 -3.61
N THR A 287 0.16 35.32 -4.43
CA THR A 287 1.17 36.19 -5.06
C THR A 287 1.59 35.58 -6.41
N PRO A 288 1.44 36.28 -7.54
CA PRO A 288 1.82 35.75 -8.84
C PRO A 288 3.34 35.89 -9.05
N SER A 289 4.08 34.78 -8.97
CA SER A 289 5.40 34.69 -9.60
C SER A 289 5.23 34.11 -11.00
N THR A 290 5.45 34.97 -11.98
CA THR A 290 5.53 34.64 -13.40
C THR A 290 6.91 34.02 -13.64
N ASP A 291 6.98 32.73 -13.95
CA ASP A 291 7.82 32.17 -15.03
C ASP A 291 7.71 30.63 -15.13
N SER A 292 7.31 30.20 -16.33
CA SER A 292 7.61 28.95 -17.06
C SER A 292 7.74 27.58 -16.36
N SER A 293 6.81 26.69 -16.75
CA SER A 293 6.99 25.31 -17.29
C SER A 293 8.28 24.53 -16.99
N ASP A 294 8.08 23.26 -16.62
CA ASP A 294 9.06 22.18 -16.39
C ASP A 294 9.93 22.30 -15.14
N ALA A 295 9.37 21.84 -14.01
CA ALA A 295 10.12 21.16 -12.96
C ALA A 295 9.12 20.51 -12.00
N THR A 296 9.03 19.18 -11.98
CA THR A 296 8.73 18.45 -10.75
C THR A 296 9.79 18.87 -9.74
N THR A 297 9.44 19.76 -8.82
CA THR A 297 10.36 20.19 -7.77
C THR A 297 10.67 19.01 -6.86
N GLU A 298 11.88 18.94 -6.30
CA GLU A 298 12.25 17.94 -5.26
C GLU A 298 11.25 17.94 -4.08
N ASP A 299 10.50 19.04 -3.89
CA ASP A 299 9.41 19.19 -2.92
C ASP A 299 8.15 18.35 -3.22
N ASP A 300 7.94 17.91 -4.47
CA ASP A 300 6.82 17.00 -4.84
C ASP A 300 7.17 15.52 -4.58
N ALA A 301 8.44 15.21 -4.31
CA ALA A 301 8.92 13.85 -4.11
C ALA A 301 8.36 13.27 -2.79
N GLY A 302 7.54 12.23 -2.89
CA GLY A 302 6.92 11.56 -1.74
C GLY A 302 5.48 11.97 -1.47
N LEU A 303 4.93 13.00 -2.15
CA LEU A 303 3.51 13.36 -2.01
C LEU A 303 2.56 12.24 -2.45
N ASN A 304 2.99 11.43 -3.41
CA ASN A 304 2.21 10.34 -3.98
C ASN A 304 2.73 8.95 -3.57
N MET A 305 3.45 8.84 -2.45
CA MET A 305 4.09 7.62 -2.02
C MET A 305 3.51 7.13 -0.69
N VAL A 306 3.24 5.84 -0.62
CA VAL A 306 2.98 5.11 0.63
C VAL A 306 3.99 3.97 0.71
N MET A 307 4.52 3.72 1.90
CA MET A 307 5.25 2.48 2.16
C MET A 307 4.37 1.57 3.01
N LEU A 308 4.18 0.34 2.57
CA LEU A 308 3.59 -0.73 3.38
C LEU A 308 4.70 -1.63 3.89
N ILE A 309 4.93 -1.63 5.19
CA ILE A 309 5.99 -2.42 5.82
C ILE A 309 5.37 -3.61 6.52
N GLN A 310 5.75 -4.83 6.15
CA GLN A 310 5.34 -6.06 6.80
C GLN A 310 6.46 -6.55 7.73
N VAL A 311 6.12 -6.70 9.01
CA VAL A 311 6.98 -7.21 10.07
C VAL A 311 6.47 -8.59 10.47
N PRO A 312 7.16 -9.69 10.08
CA PRO A 312 6.73 -11.04 10.42
C PRO A 312 6.75 -11.30 11.93
N LEU A 313 5.70 -11.97 12.42
CA LEU A 313 5.45 -12.27 13.82
C LEU A 313 5.37 -13.78 14.05
N LYS A 314 5.83 -14.22 15.22
CA LYS A 314 5.76 -15.62 15.63
C LYS A 314 4.32 -16.02 15.89
N GLN A 315 3.94 -17.15 15.33
CA GLN A 315 2.65 -17.77 15.62
C GLN A 315 2.77 -18.77 16.77
N LYS A 316 1.76 -18.79 17.64
CA LYS A 316 1.67 -19.70 18.80
C LYS A 316 1.37 -21.12 18.36
N GLN A 317 0.63 -21.30 17.26
CA GLN A 317 0.34 -22.60 16.67
C GLN A 317 0.76 -22.64 15.20
N PRO A 318 2.07 -22.81 14.94
CA PRO A 318 2.55 -23.03 13.58
C PRO A 318 2.14 -24.42 13.08
N PHE A 319 1.92 -24.51 11.78
CA PHE A 319 1.29 -25.58 11.02
C PHE A 319 1.98 -27.00 11.14
N VAL A 320 1.26 -28.11 11.46
CA VAL A 320 1.73 -29.54 11.31
C VAL A 320 0.59 -30.62 11.13
N SER A 321 0.60 -31.42 10.03
CA SER A 321 0.02 -32.80 9.74
C SER A 321 -1.52 -33.00 9.68
N ASP A 322 -2.22 -33.85 8.85
CA ASP A 322 -1.98 -35.09 8.05
C ASP A 322 -3.07 -35.33 6.93
N ALA A 323 -2.68 -35.77 5.69
CA ALA A 323 -3.45 -36.61 4.70
C ALA A 323 -4.48 -35.96 3.66
N PRO A 324 -4.95 -36.65 2.57
CA PRO A 324 -4.55 -36.35 1.17
C PRO A 324 -5.63 -36.05 0.07
N TYR A 325 -5.17 -35.33 -0.97
CA TYR A 325 -5.40 -35.22 -2.44
C TYR A 325 -6.64 -34.56 -3.13
N ALA A 326 -6.40 -33.46 -3.89
CA ALA A 326 -6.51 -33.31 -5.39
C ALA A 326 -6.82 -31.85 -5.89
N ALA A 327 -6.17 -31.38 -6.97
CA ALA A 327 -6.18 -29.98 -7.48
C ALA A 327 -6.75 -29.76 -8.91
N ALA A 328 -7.09 -28.50 -9.28
CA ALA A 328 -7.41 -28.05 -10.66
C ALA A 328 -7.09 -26.55 -10.93
N VAL A 329 -6.85 -26.21 -12.21
CA VAL A 329 -6.28 -24.95 -12.80
C VAL A 329 -7.35 -24.17 -13.61
N MET A 330 -7.25 -22.83 -13.68
CA MET A 330 -8.11 -21.92 -14.49
C MET A 330 -7.40 -21.26 -15.68
N GLU A 331 -8.19 -20.80 -16.66
CA GLU A 331 -7.85 -20.15 -17.94
C GLU A 331 -8.59 -18.79 -18.06
N ALA A 332 -8.01 -17.79 -18.72
CA ALA A 332 -8.50 -16.40 -18.79
C ALA A 332 -9.18 -16.04 -20.14
N ALA A 333 -10.01 -14.98 -20.15
CA ALA A 333 -10.76 -14.50 -21.31
C ALA A 333 -10.43 -13.03 -21.70
N ASP A 334 -10.59 -12.71 -23.00
CA ASP A 334 -10.24 -11.45 -23.66
C ASP A 334 -11.29 -10.33 -23.51
N ALA A 335 -10.83 -9.06 -23.48
CA ALA A 335 -11.66 -7.85 -23.49
C ALA A 335 -11.55 -7.04 -24.80
N GLU A 336 -12.62 -6.31 -25.13
CA GLU A 336 -12.78 -5.51 -26.36
C GLU A 336 -12.16 -4.10 -26.28
N PHE A 337 -11.76 -3.59 -27.45
CA PHE A 337 -10.98 -2.36 -27.66
C PHE A 337 -11.84 -1.08 -27.65
N SER A 338 -11.40 -0.05 -26.91
CA SER A 338 -12.00 1.29 -26.87
C SER A 338 -11.19 2.30 -27.72
N PRO A 339 -11.79 3.37 -28.30
CA PRO A 339 -11.06 4.33 -29.14
C PRO A 339 -9.98 5.13 -28.41
N LEU A 340 -8.97 5.59 -29.16
CA LEU A 340 -7.79 6.34 -28.70
C LEU A 340 -8.15 7.69 -28.04
N GLU A 341 -8.52 7.66 -26.76
CA GLU A 341 -8.49 8.82 -25.86
C GLU A 341 -7.02 9.17 -25.51
N ARG A 342 -6.75 10.41 -25.09
CA ARG A 342 -5.41 10.80 -24.61
C ARG A 342 -5.31 10.51 -23.12
N SER A 343 -4.14 10.05 -22.66
CA SER A 343 -3.86 9.90 -21.22
C SER A 343 -4.04 11.22 -20.48
N ASN A 344 -4.53 11.12 -19.24
CA ASN A 344 -4.54 12.19 -18.25
C ASN A 344 -3.95 11.75 -16.91
N VAL A 345 -3.04 10.78 -16.96
CA VAL A 345 -2.34 10.27 -15.79
C VAL A 345 -1.44 11.35 -15.19
N GLU A 346 -1.51 11.51 -13.89
CA GLU A 346 -0.61 12.37 -13.11
C GLU A 346 -0.36 11.76 -11.71
N ALA A 347 0.48 12.38 -10.88
CA ALA A 347 0.66 11.93 -9.50
C ALA A 347 -0.62 12.18 -8.67
N ALA A 348 -0.98 11.23 -7.80
CA ALA A 348 -2.04 11.41 -6.81
C ALA A 348 -1.42 11.77 -5.45
N VAL A 349 -1.66 12.98 -4.97
CA VAL A 349 -1.26 13.41 -3.62
C VAL A 349 -2.09 12.65 -2.60
N ILE A 350 -1.41 11.97 -1.67
CA ILE A 350 -2.06 11.14 -0.66
C ILE A 350 -2.33 11.93 0.60
N GLY A 351 -3.51 11.75 1.19
CA GLY A 351 -3.88 12.23 2.52
C GLY A 351 -4.72 11.20 3.27
N HIS A 352 -5.46 11.64 4.28
CA HIS A 352 -6.51 10.88 4.95
C HIS A 352 -7.86 11.62 4.94
N GLY A 353 -8.94 10.86 5.03
CA GLY A 353 -10.30 11.35 5.08
C GLY A 353 -10.78 11.68 6.49
N GLU A 354 -12.09 11.72 6.68
CA GLU A 354 -12.69 11.90 8.00
C GLU A 354 -12.49 10.66 8.89
N VAL A 355 -12.51 10.87 10.21
CA VAL A 355 -12.40 9.79 11.18
C VAL A 355 -13.64 8.87 11.13
N GLU A 356 -13.39 7.56 11.09
CA GLU A 356 -14.41 6.52 10.95
C GLU A 356 -14.65 5.73 12.25
N GLY A 357 -13.93 6.07 13.32
CA GLY A 357 -14.04 5.44 14.64
C GLY A 357 -12.68 4.95 15.18
N PRO A 358 -12.66 4.14 16.25
CA PRO A 358 -11.44 3.78 16.93
C PRO A 358 -10.49 2.96 16.04
N PHE A 359 -9.20 3.26 16.14
CA PHE A 359 -8.13 2.53 15.49
C PHE A 359 -7.67 1.36 16.37
N THR A 360 -7.46 0.18 15.78
CA THR A 360 -6.98 -1.00 16.51
C THR A 360 -5.56 -1.35 16.08
N GLU A 361 -4.60 -1.19 17.00
CA GLU A 361 -3.18 -1.46 16.76
C GLU A 361 -2.84 -2.94 16.98
N ILE A 362 -2.50 -3.33 18.22
CA ILE A 362 -2.00 -4.66 18.59
C ILE A 362 -3.05 -5.51 19.31
N ASP A 363 -4.22 -4.93 19.59
CA ASP A 363 -5.41 -5.67 20.05
C ASP A 363 -5.17 -6.55 21.30
N ASN A 364 -4.42 -6.02 22.26
CA ASN A 364 -4.11 -6.73 23.51
C ASN A 364 -3.38 -8.06 23.31
N LEU A 365 -2.62 -8.20 22.22
CA LEU A 365 -1.81 -9.38 21.94
C LEU A 365 -0.37 -9.22 22.44
N GLU A 366 0.20 -10.33 22.88
CA GLU A 366 1.62 -10.47 23.17
C GLU A 366 2.32 -10.95 21.89
N ILE A 367 2.60 -10.02 20.98
CA ILE A 367 3.28 -10.29 19.70
C ILE A 367 4.80 -10.32 19.89
N GLU A 368 5.47 -11.16 19.08
CA GLU A 368 6.92 -11.29 19.04
C GLU A 368 7.40 -11.36 17.59
N ARG A 369 8.51 -10.71 17.26
CA ARG A 369 9.17 -10.75 15.94
C ARG A 369 9.59 -12.17 15.57
N ASP A 370 9.29 -12.61 14.34
CA ASP A 370 9.75 -13.90 13.80
C ASP A 370 11.03 -13.77 12.96
N PRO A 371 12.22 -14.03 13.54
CA PRO A 371 13.49 -13.81 12.84
C PRO A 371 13.68 -14.72 11.62
N ASP A 372 12.88 -15.75 11.41
CA ASP A 372 13.03 -16.62 10.25
C ASP A 372 12.72 -15.86 8.94
N PHE A 373 11.90 -14.81 8.99
CA PHE A 373 11.52 -14.01 7.82
C PHE A 373 12.11 -12.59 7.86
N PRO A 374 12.46 -11.98 6.70
CA PRO A 374 12.87 -10.58 6.65
C PRO A 374 11.69 -9.63 6.88
N ILE A 375 11.99 -8.39 7.26
CA ILE A 375 11.02 -7.29 7.17
C ILE A 375 10.88 -6.89 5.69
N ARG A 376 9.66 -6.81 5.17
CA ARG A 376 9.38 -6.39 3.79
C ARG A 376 8.86 -4.96 3.74
N VAL A 377 9.31 -4.18 2.78
CA VAL A 377 8.85 -2.82 2.49
C VAL A 377 8.37 -2.76 1.04
N THR A 378 7.09 -2.51 0.85
CA THR A 378 6.49 -2.28 -0.47
C THR A 378 6.35 -0.77 -0.66
N VAL A 379 7.13 -0.19 -1.59
CA VAL A 379 7.02 1.21 -1.98
C VAL A 379 5.95 1.34 -3.06
N GLN A 380 4.83 1.96 -2.71
CA GLN A 380 3.68 2.14 -3.57
C GLN A 380 3.57 3.60 -4.00
N PHE A 381 3.77 3.88 -5.29
CA PHE A 381 3.42 5.16 -5.88
C PHE A 381 1.94 5.18 -6.28
N TYR A 382 1.29 6.33 -6.21
CA TYR A 382 -0.09 6.51 -6.65
C TYR A 382 -0.19 7.47 -7.82
N LYS A 383 -1.03 7.11 -8.78
CA LYS A 383 -1.29 7.82 -10.02
C LYS A 383 -2.78 8.11 -10.13
N ALA A 384 -3.14 9.36 -10.41
CA ALA A 384 -4.51 9.76 -10.65
C ALA A 384 -4.86 9.59 -12.14
N THR A 385 -6.03 9.04 -12.45
CA THR A 385 -6.60 9.05 -13.81
C THR A 385 -8.11 9.22 -13.74
N SER A 386 -8.71 9.78 -14.79
CA SER A 386 -10.18 9.84 -14.92
C SER A 386 -10.68 9.11 -16.16
N ASN A 387 -9.78 8.45 -16.90
CA ASN A 387 -10.13 7.76 -18.14
C ASN A 387 -9.47 6.40 -18.31
N GLY A 388 -8.58 5.99 -17.40
CA GLY A 388 -7.92 4.68 -17.45
C GLY A 388 -7.00 4.52 -18.67
N VAL A 389 -6.55 5.61 -19.30
CA VAL A 389 -5.68 5.55 -20.47
C VAL A 389 -4.27 5.91 -20.05
N VAL A 390 -3.31 5.02 -20.32
CA VAL A 390 -1.88 5.27 -20.14
C VAL A 390 -1.19 5.53 -21.48
N SER A 391 -0.23 6.45 -21.46
CA SER A 391 0.67 6.73 -22.57
C SER A 391 2.00 5.99 -22.42
N ALA A 392 2.80 5.96 -23.49
CA ALA A 392 4.15 5.41 -23.42
C ALA A 392 5.09 6.25 -22.52
N GLU A 393 4.81 7.55 -22.38
CA GLU A 393 5.53 8.46 -21.49
C GLU A 393 5.23 8.11 -20.03
N ASP A 394 3.94 8.02 -19.67
CA ASP A 394 3.49 7.65 -18.32
C ASP A 394 4.12 6.32 -17.87
N MET A 395 4.15 5.33 -18.76
CA MET A 395 4.75 4.03 -18.46
C MET A 395 6.27 4.11 -18.29
N GLY A 396 6.95 4.94 -19.09
CA GLY A 396 8.37 5.21 -18.93
C GLY A 396 8.70 5.90 -17.61
N GLU A 397 7.86 6.84 -17.18
CA GLU A 397 7.99 7.52 -15.88
C GLU A 397 7.74 6.56 -14.72
N ILE A 398 6.69 5.73 -14.78
CA ILE A 398 6.39 4.72 -13.77
C ILE A 398 7.55 3.73 -13.64
N HIS A 399 8.06 3.22 -14.75
CA HIS A 399 9.23 2.35 -14.75
C HIS A 399 10.45 3.04 -14.12
N ALA A 400 10.72 4.30 -14.46
CA ALA A 400 11.84 5.04 -13.88
C ALA A 400 11.68 5.24 -12.36
N GLN A 401 10.48 5.52 -11.86
CA GLN A 401 10.20 5.63 -10.43
C GLN A 401 10.42 4.30 -9.70
N ILE A 402 9.92 3.20 -10.27
CA ILE A 402 10.14 1.84 -9.73
C ILE A 402 11.63 1.50 -9.71
N GLN A 403 12.36 1.75 -10.80
CA GLN A 403 13.80 1.50 -10.90
C GLN A 403 14.62 2.31 -9.90
N GLN A 404 14.19 3.54 -9.60
CA GLN A 404 14.90 4.38 -8.64
C GLN A 404 14.97 3.76 -7.24
N VAL A 405 13.93 3.04 -6.80
CA VAL A 405 13.91 2.34 -5.50
C VAL A 405 14.99 1.25 -5.46
N TYR A 406 15.21 0.54 -6.57
CA TYR A 406 16.21 -0.52 -6.64
C TYR A 406 17.65 0.00 -6.80
N ASN A 407 17.85 1.24 -7.25
CA ASN A 407 19.17 1.84 -7.37
C ASN A 407 19.86 2.06 -6.02
N ASP A 408 19.08 2.18 -4.94
CA ASP A 408 19.57 2.38 -3.58
C ASP A 408 19.79 1.05 -2.81
N ALA A 409 19.53 -0.10 -3.46
CA ALA A 409 19.71 -1.42 -2.87
C ALA A 409 21.14 -1.96 -3.08
N ASP A 410 21.67 -2.64 -2.07
CA ASP A 410 22.97 -3.31 -2.14
C ASP A 410 22.91 -4.59 -2.99
N TYR A 411 21.73 -5.19 -3.08
CA TYR A 411 21.42 -6.38 -3.87
C TYR A 411 20.07 -6.22 -4.53
N VAL A 412 19.91 -6.71 -5.76
CA VAL A 412 18.63 -6.77 -6.47
C VAL A 412 18.51 -8.13 -7.14
N GLY A 413 17.38 -8.80 -6.96
CA GLY A 413 17.13 -10.12 -7.54
C GLY A 413 15.71 -10.62 -7.30
N SER A 414 15.38 -11.73 -7.94
CA SER A 414 14.13 -12.43 -7.72
C SER A 414 14.13 -13.16 -6.38
N LEU A 415 13.03 -13.08 -5.65
CA LEU A 415 12.81 -13.88 -4.44
C LEU A 415 12.71 -15.39 -4.74
N VAL A 416 12.42 -15.77 -5.99
CA VAL A 416 11.92 -17.12 -6.35
C VAL A 416 12.77 -17.81 -7.42
N LEU A 417 13.32 -17.05 -8.36
CA LEU A 417 13.95 -17.57 -9.58
C LEU A 417 15.46 -17.66 -9.49
N ASP A 418 16.10 -16.84 -8.66
CA ASP A 418 17.56 -16.74 -8.60
C ASP A 418 18.20 -17.77 -7.66
N GLY A 419 17.37 -18.54 -6.94
CA GLY A 419 17.78 -19.48 -5.91
C GLY A 419 18.50 -18.79 -4.74
N ARG A 420 19.14 -19.59 -3.90
CA ARG A 420 19.84 -19.10 -2.70
C ARG A 420 21.10 -18.31 -3.07
N GLN A 421 21.16 -17.05 -2.61
CA GLN A 421 22.25 -16.11 -2.92
C GLN A 421 22.94 -15.58 -1.64
N ASP A 422 22.59 -16.14 -0.47
CA ASP A 422 23.06 -15.69 0.85
C ASP A 422 22.79 -14.20 1.07
N ARG A 423 21.63 -13.72 0.58
CA ARG A 423 21.17 -12.34 0.75
C ARG A 423 20.84 -12.08 2.22
N PRO A 424 21.09 -10.87 2.76
CA PRO A 424 20.76 -10.54 4.15
C PRO A 424 19.25 -10.69 4.46
N THR A 425 18.41 -10.56 3.43
CA THR A 425 16.96 -10.65 3.49
C THR A 425 16.43 -12.03 3.09
N GLU A 426 17.27 -13.01 2.75
CA GLU A 426 16.82 -14.37 2.48
C GLU A 426 16.20 -14.97 3.75
N TYR A 427 15.03 -15.62 3.66
CA TYR A 427 14.40 -16.20 4.85
C TYR A 427 15.08 -17.51 5.25
N ASP A 428 15.08 -17.80 6.55
CA ASP A 428 15.57 -19.04 7.14
C ASP A 428 14.45 -20.08 7.15
N GLY A 429 14.76 -21.33 6.78
CA GLY A 429 13.78 -22.41 6.76
C GLY A 429 13.99 -23.40 5.61
N ASP A 430 12.98 -24.23 5.36
CA ASP A 430 12.92 -25.07 4.15
C ASP A 430 12.40 -24.23 2.98
N HIS A 431 13.08 -24.34 1.84
CA HIS A 431 12.76 -23.62 0.61
C HIS A 431 12.06 -24.53 -0.42
N THR A 432 11.71 -25.75 -0.03
CA THR A 432 10.99 -26.70 -0.88
C THR A 432 9.49 -26.69 -0.55
N GLU A 433 8.65 -26.51 -1.56
CA GLU A 433 7.20 -26.64 -1.39
C GLU A 433 6.85 -28.07 -0.94
N PRO A 434 6.18 -28.26 0.21
CA PRO A 434 5.70 -29.56 0.62
C PRO A 434 4.66 -30.11 -0.35
N ASP A 435 4.73 -31.40 -0.68
CA ASP A 435 3.81 -32.08 -1.61
C ASP A 435 2.32 -31.90 -1.23
N ASP A 436 2.03 -31.69 0.05
CA ASP A 436 0.68 -31.56 0.61
C ASP A 436 0.27 -30.10 0.89
N TRP A 437 1.02 -29.08 0.45
CA TRP A 437 0.76 -27.67 0.77
C TRP A 437 -0.69 -27.22 0.48
N TRP A 438 -1.22 -27.52 -0.70
CA TRP A 438 -2.56 -27.08 -1.10
C TRP A 438 -3.68 -27.75 -0.32
N GLU A 439 -3.50 -29.01 0.05
CA GLU A 439 -4.46 -29.77 0.86
C GLU A 439 -4.61 -29.12 2.23
N ARG A 440 -3.45 -28.77 2.82
CA ARG A 440 -3.33 -28.08 4.09
C ARG A 440 -4.01 -26.71 4.06
N PHE A 441 -3.76 -25.93 3.01
CA PHE A 441 -4.36 -24.62 2.82
C PHE A 441 -5.90 -24.67 2.82
N TRP A 442 -6.50 -25.60 2.07
CA TRP A 442 -7.97 -25.69 1.98
C TRP A 442 -8.64 -26.24 3.22
N GLU A 443 -8.01 -27.19 3.92
CA GLU A 443 -8.50 -27.61 5.24
C GLU A 443 -8.49 -26.45 6.23
N HIS A 444 -7.44 -25.63 6.19
CA HIS A 444 -7.30 -24.47 7.02
C HIS A 444 -8.37 -23.40 6.77
N SER A 445 -8.59 -23.07 5.49
CA SER A 445 -9.62 -22.12 5.06
C SER A 445 -10.99 -22.53 5.60
N ARG A 446 -11.36 -23.82 5.45
CA ARG A 446 -12.61 -24.38 5.97
C ARG A 446 -12.75 -24.27 7.49
N ASN A 447 -11.70 -24.63 8.22
CA ASN A 447 -11.74 -24.69 9.68
C ASN A 447 -11.80 -23.31 10.33
N ARG A 448 -11.35 -22.26 9.64
CA ARG A 448 -11.10 -20.94 10.26
C ARG A 448 -11.95 -19.81 9.71
N LEU A 449 -12.21 -19.79 8.40
CA LEU A 449 -13.03 -18.75 7.76
C LEU A 449 -14.52 -19.12 7.74
N ASP A 450 -14.86 -20.36 8.15
CA ASP A 450 -16.20 -20.94 8.01
C ASP A 450 -16.71 -20.83 6.55
N LEU A 451 -15.77 -20.93 5.59
CA LEU A 451 -16.02 -20.90 4.16
C LEU A 451 -15.52 -22.20 3.56
N SER A 452 -16.34 -22.83 2.72
CA SER A 452 -15.89 -23.86 1.80
C SER A 452 -14.93 -23.29 0.75
N GLU A 453 -14.18 -24.17 0.07
CA GLU A 453 -13.35 -23.77 -1.07
C GLU A 453 -14.17 -23.08 -2.17
N GLU A 454 -15.39 -23.57 -2.42
CA GLU A 454 -16.32 -22.99 -3.40
C GLU A 454 -16.72 -21.57 -2.98
N GLU A 455 -17.10 -21.35 -1.72
CA GLU A 455 -17.46 -20.01 -1.22
C GLU A 455 -16.28 -19.04 -1.22
N ALA A 456 -15.06 -19.52 -0.96
CA ALA A 456 -13.85 -18.69 -1.03
C ALA A 456 -13.53 -18.28 -2.47
N ARG A 457 -13.69 -19.19 -3.43
CA ARG A 457 -13.53 -18.92 -4.87
C ARG A 457 -14.62 -17.99 -5.39
N ASP A 458 -15.89 -18.24 -5.05
CA ASP A 458 -17.00 -17.38 -5.43
C ASP A 458 -16.84 -15.96 -4.90
N LEU A 459 -16.34 -15.81 -3.67
CA LEU A 459 -16.04 -14.49 -3.10
C LEU A 459 -14.93 -13.79 -3.90
N TRP A 460 -13.89 -14.53 -4.28
CA TRP A 460 -12.78 -14.02 -5.06
C TRP A 460 -13.19 -13.59 -6.47
N GLU A 461 -13.89 -14.45 -7.21
CA GLU A 461 -14.41 -14.16 -8.56
C GLU A 461 -15.31 -12.91 -8.53
N ARG A 462 -16.20 -12.80 -7.54
CA ARG A 462 -17.05 -11.62 -7.36
C ARG A 462 -16.28 -10.33 -7.11
N LEU A 463 -15.18 -10.36 -6.36
CA LEU A 463 -14.35 -9.17 -6.12
C LEU A 463 -13.61 -8.72 -7.39
N ARG A 464 -13.24 -9.68 -8.25
CA ARG A 464 -12.58 -9.41 -9.53
C ARG A 464 -13.57 -9.07 -10.66
N GLY A 465 -14.87 -9.22 -10.41
CA GLY A 465 -15.91 -8.99 -11.39
C GLY A 465 -15.98 -10.07 -12.47
N GLU A 466 -15.53 -11.29 -12.14
CA GLU A 466 -15.50 -12.48 -13.02
C GLU A 466 -16.80 -13.30 -12.95
#